data_AF-A0A6I2MA30-F1
#
_entry.id   AF-A0A6I2MA30-F1
#
_cell.length_a   1.000
_cell.length_b   1.000
_cell.length_c   1.000
_cell.angle_alpha   90.00
_cell.angle_beta   90.00
_cell.angle_gamma   90.00
#
_symmetry.space_group_name_H-M   'P 1'
#
loop_
_entity.id
_entity.type
_entity.pdbx_description
1 polymer ?
#
loop_
_entity_poly.entity_id
_entity_poly.type
_entity_poly.pdbx_seq_one_letter_code
_entity_poly.pdbx_strand_id
1 'polypeptide(L)'
;MGFSEMLNQIHGAISYQSSELNDQINRLQRAKQQIEHEQTECMNEMRKILDPELDHLWKGSRADDFHEDRNEAYKVMRNIADEDYDAYKQRIQWKINSLEIDRTVLNAVSGLAHEADKLLAVGEDAFEELGNRIDDLKRRLF
;
A
#
# COMPACT_ATOMS: atom_id res chain seq x y z
N MET A 1 -28.44 -20.99 16.29
CA MET A 1 -28.01 -19.58 16.18
C MET A 1 -29.05 -18.85 15.36
N GLY A 2 -29.53 -17.70 15.82
CA GLY A 2 -30.52 -16.90 15.08
C GLY A 2 -29.87 -16.10 13.94
N PHE A 3 -30.66 -15.72 12.92
CA PHE A 3 -30.17 -14.89 11.81
C PHE A 3 -29.58 -13.55 12.28
N SER A 4 -30.16 -12.93 13.32
CA SER A 4 -29.63 -11.72 13.95
C SER A 4 -28.21 -11.90 14.51
N GLU A 5 -27.94 -13.03 15.17
CA GLU A 5 -26.61 -13.32 15.73
C GLU A 5 -25.57 -13.53 14.62
N MET A 6 -25.96 -14.22 13.54
CA MET A 6 -25.10 -14.41 12.36
C MET A 6 -24.80 -13.08 11.65
N LEU A 7 -25.80 -12.21 11.49
CA LEU A 7 -25.59 -10.90 10.89
C LEU A 7 -24.69 -10.00 11.74
N ASN A 8 -24.83 -10.03 13.06
CA ASN A 8 -23.91 -9.33 13.96
C ASN A 8 -22.47 -9.82 13.82
N GLN A 9 -22.25 -11.12 13.65
CA GLN A 9 -20.90 -11.68 13.40
C GLN A 9 -20.36 -11.22 12.03
N ILE A 10 -21.20 -11.22 10.99
CA ILE A 10 -20.85 -10.74 9.65
C ILE A 10 -20.45 -9.26 9.69
N HIS A 11 -21.24 -8.40 10.33
CA HIS A 11 -20.90 -6.98 10.50
C HIS A 11 -19.59 -6.77 11.28
N GLY A 12 -19.37 -7.56 12.33
CA GLY A 12 -18.12 -7.55 13.09
C GLY A 12 -16.92 -7.92 12.21
N ALA A 13 -17.04 -8.98 11.40
CA ALA A 13 -15.99 -9.40 10.48
C ALA A 13 -15.70 -8.34 9.40
N ILE A 14 -16.75 -7.75 8.81
CA ILE A 14 -16.63 -6.66 7.81
C ILE A 14 -15.94 -5.45 8.42
N SER A 15 -16.33 -5.03 9.62
CA SER A 15 -15.73 -3.88 10.31
C SER A 15 -14.25 -4.11 10.59
N TYR A 16 -13.89 -5.29 11.10
CA TYR A 16 -12.50 -5.68 11.34
C TYR A 16 -11.67 -5.68 10.05
N GLN A 17 -12.13 -6.37 9.00
CA GLN A 17 -11.42 -6.44 7.72
C GLN A 17 -11.29 -5.06 7.07
N SER A 18 -12.30 -4.20 7.20
CA SER A 18 -12.26 -2.83 6.68
C SER A 18 -11.22 -1.98 7.40
N SER A 19 -11.14 -2.08 8.73
CA SER A 19 -10.11 -1.41 9.52
C SER A 19 -8.71 -1.88 9.11
N GLU A 20 -8.50 -3.19 9.02
CA GLU A 20 -7.21 -3.77 8.65
C GLU A 20 -6.77 -3.34 7.24
N LEU A 21 -7.68 -3.37 6.25
CA LEU A 21 -7.39 -2.90 4.89
C LEU A 21 -6.98 -1.42 4.87
N ASN A 22 -7.71 -0.57 5.59
CA ASN A 22 -7.39 0.86 5.67
C ASN A 22 -6.03 1.10 6.33
N ASP A 23 -5.72 0.38 7.41
CA ASP A 23 -4.42 0.50 8.09
C ASP A 23 -3.27 0.04 7.19
N GLN A 24 -3.44 -1.07 6.46
CA GLN A 24 -2.45 -1.54 5.49
C GLN A 24 -2.21 -0.54 4.36
N ILE A 25 -3.29 0.00 3.76
CA ILE A 25 -3.19 1.03 2.71
C ILE A 25 -2.47 2.27 3.24
N ASN A 26 -2.84 2.75 4.43
CA ASN A 26 -2.23 3.93 5.03
C ASN A 26 -0.73 3.73 5.30
N ARG A 27 -0.33 2.55 5.80
CA ARG A 27 1.08 2.22 6.02
C ARG A 27 1.88 2.19 4.72
N LEU A 28 1.31 1.61 3.67
CA LEU A 28 1.95 1.56 2.34
C LEU A 28 2.08 2.95 1.72
N GLN A 29 1.06 3.80 1.85
CA GLN A 29 1.11 5.19 1.37
C GLN A 29 2.21 5.98 2.08
N ARG A 30 2.34 5.84 3.41
CA ARG A 30 3.43 6.46 4.18
C ARG A 30 4.80 5.97 3.75
N ALA A 31 4.96 4.66 3.56
CA ALA A 31 6.21 4.08 3.10
C ALA A 31 6.61 4.59 1.70
N LYS A 32 5.64 4.72 0.79
CA LYS A 32 5.87 5.31 -0.54
C LYS A 32 6.36 6.76 -0.45
N GLN A 33 5.73 7.57 0.40
CA GLN A 33 6.14 8.96 0.62
C GLN A 33 7.55 9.07 1.21
N GLN A 34 7.92 8.18 2.13
CA GLN A 34 9.26 8.11 2.69
C GLN A 34 10.30 7.79 1.60
N ILE A 35 10.02 6.83 0.73
CA ILE A 35 10.89 6.48 -0.40
C ILE A 35 11.01 7.65 -1.39
N GLU A 36 9.93 8.36 -1.69
CA GLU A 36 9.97 9.55 -2.55
C GLU A 36 10.86 10.66 -1.95
N HIS A 37 10.81 10.83 -0.63
CA HIS A 37 11.69 11.75 0.08
C HIS A 37 13.15 11.31 0.03
N GLU A 38 13.45 10.04 0.34
CA GLU A 38 14.82 9.48 0.27
C GLU A 38 15.40 9.54 -1.15
N GLN A 39 14.58 9.28 -2.18
CA GLN A 39 14.99 9.43 -3.58
C GLN A 39 15.36 10.88 -3.88
N THR A 40 14.59 11.85 -3.39
CA THR A 40 14.86 13.28 -3.58
C THR A 40 16.16 13.70 -2.90
N GLU A 41 16.40 13.23 -1.66
CA GLU A 41 17.65 13.47 -0.94
C GLU A 41 18.85 12.84 -1.66
N CYS A 42 18.72 11.59 -2.13
CA CYS A 42 19.75 10.93 -2.93
C CYS A 42 20.10 11.74 -4.19
N MET A 43 19.10 12.26 -4.91
CA MET A 43 19.34 13.11 -6.08
C MET A 43 20.04 14.43 -5.71
N ASN A 44 19.75 15.01 -4.55
CA ASN A 44 20.43 16.21 -4.05
C ASN A 44 21.89 15.91 -3.67
N GLU A 45 22.16 14.77 -3.05
CA GLU A 45 23.52 14.33 -2.73
C GLU A 45 24.34 14.01 -3.98
N MET A 46 23.74 13.37 -4.98
CA MET A 46 24.38 13.13 -6.28
C MET A 46 24.84 14.42 -6.96
N ARG A 47 24.06 15.52 -6.84
CA ARG A 47 24.45 16.83 -7.37
C ARG A 47 25.71 17.37 -6.68
N LYS A 48 25.82 17.19 -5.36
CA LYS A 48 27.01 17.61 -4.58
C LYS A 48 28.25 16.82 -4.95
N ILE A 49 28.09 15.54 -5.31
CA ILE A 49 29.20 14.70 -5.79
C ILE A 49 29.75 15.20 -7.14
N LEU A 50 28.89 15.74 -8.01
CA LEU A 50 29.34 16.23 -9.32
C LEU A 50 30.14 17.54 -9.25
N ASP A 51 29.88 18.39 -8.25
CA ASP A 51 30.50 19.71 -8.11
C ASP A 51 31.13 19.92 -6.71
N PRO A 52 32.24 19.23 -6.41
CA PRO A 52 32.95 19.42 -5.15
C PRO A 52 33.79 20.71 -5.19
N GLU A 53 33.76 21.49 -4.11
CA GLU A 53 34.70 22.59 -3.90
C GLU A 53 36.12 22.05 -3.65
N LEU A 54 36.91 21.93 -4.72
CA LEU A 54 38.30 21.48 -4.65
C LEU A 54 39.26 22.66 -4.64
N ASP A 55 40.15 22.71 -3.64
CA ASP A 55 41.20 23.71 -3.55
C ASP A 55 42.27 23.50 -4.66
N HIS A 56 43.03 24.55 -5.00
CA HIS A 56 44.03 24.60 -6.06
C HIS A 56 45.17 23.57 -5.95
N LEU A 57 45.26 22.85 -4.82
CA LEU A 57 46.21 21.79 -4.50
C LEU A 57 45.77 20.41 -5.01
N TRP A 58 44.52 20.25 -5.44
CA TRP A 58 44.01 19.03 -6.07
C TRP A 58 44.46 18.93 -7.53
N LYS A 59 45.68 18.42 -7.76
CA LYS A 59 46.27 18.24 -9.10
C LYS A 59 47.04 16.93 -9.21
N GLY A 60 47.26 16.48 -10.45
CA GLY A 60 48.00 15.24 -10.74
C GLY A 60 47.23 13.99 -10.33
N SER A 61 47.96 12.87 -10.15
CA SER A 61 47.36 11.55 -9.89
C SER A 61 46.35 11.53 -8.74
N ARG A 62 46.60 12.31 -7.68
CA ARG A 62 45.65 12.44 -6.56
C ARG A 62 44.27 12.97 -6.97
N ALA A 63 44.23 13.93 -7.90
CA ALA A 63 42.98 14.46 -8.42
C ALA A 63 42.29 13.45 -9.35
N ASP A 64 43.08 12.73 -10.15
CA ASP A 64 42.57 11.69 -11.06
C ASP A 64 41.92 10.55 -10.27
N ASP A 65 42.59 10.02 -9.24
CA ASP A 65 42.05 8.95 -8.38
C ASP A 65 40.74 9.38 -7.70
N PHE A 66 40.69 10.59 -7.14
CA PHE A 66 39.48 11.13 -6.52
C PHE A 66 38.34 11.33 -7.51
N HIS A 67 38.65 11.76 -8.75
CA HIS A 67 37.64 11.88 -9.79
C HIS A 67 37.07 10.51 -10.20
N GLU A 68 37.89 9.46 -10.21
CA GLU A 68 37.46 8.09 -10.48
C GLU A 68 36.53 7.56 -9.38
N ASP A 69 36.95 7.63 -8.11
CA ASP A 69 36.15 7.21 -6.94
C ASP A 69 34.78 7.91 -6.91
N ARG A 70 34.79 9.22 -7.18
CA ARG A 70 33.60 10.07 -7.22
C ARG A 70 32.64 9.67 -8.35
N ASN A 71 33.19 9.33 -9.52
CA ASN A 71 32.39 8.90 -10.66
C ASN A 71 31.79 7.51 -10.42
N GLU A 72 32.51 6.62 -9.75
CA GLU A 72 31.98 5.32 -9.32
C GLU A 72 30.84 5.52 -8.32
N ALA A 73 31.04 6.33 -7.27
CA ALA A 73 30.00 6.65 -6.30
C ALA A 73 28.75 7.24 -6.97
N TYR A 74 28.93 8.19 -7.90
CA TYR A 74 27.82 8.77 -8.66
C TYR A 74 27.02 7.71 -9.45
N LYS A 75 27.71 6.77 -10.12
CA LYS A 75 27.03 5.69 -10.87
C LYS A 75 26.21 4.79 -9.95
N VAL A 76 26.77 4.40 -8.80
CA VAL A 76 26.07 3.56 -7.82
C VAL A 76 24.83 4.28 -7.29
N MET A 77 24.97 5.54 -6.87
CA MET A 77 23.84 6.34 -6.39
C MET A 77 22.77 6.54 -7.46
N ARG A 78 23.19 6.73 -8.71
CA ARG A 78 22.25 6.84 -9.84
C ARG A 78 21.44 5.57 -10.04
N ASN A 79 22.08 4.41 -10.00
CA ASN A 79 21.37 3.14 -10.15
C ASN A 79 20.36 2.94 -9.00
N ILE A 80 20.74 3.26 -7.76
CA ILE A 80 19.81 3.20 -6.61
C ILE A 80 18.65 4.18 -6.81
N ALA A 81 18.95 5.41 -7.25
CA ALA A 81 17.95 6.45 -7.45
C ALA A 81 16.95 6.12 -8.57
N ASP A 82 17.45 5.66 -9.72
CA ASP A 82 16.66 5.46 -10.94
C ASP A 82 16.03 4.05 -11.01
N GLU A 83 16.66 3.02 -10.44
CA GLU A 83 16.19 1.64 -10.55
C GLU A 83 15.53 1.15 -9.24
N ASP A 84 16.26 1.19 -8.13
CA ASP A 84 15.81 0.56 -6.88
C ASP A 84 14.61 1.29 -6.27
N TYR A 85 14.69 2.61 -6.10
CA TYR A 85 13.57 3.38 -5.54
C TYR A 85 12.33 3.33 -6.42
N ASP A 86 12.49 3.40 -7.74
CA ASP A 86 11.38 3.28 -8.67
C ASP A 86 10.73 1.90 -8.60
N ALA A 87 11.52 0.83 -8.54
CA ALA A 87 11.02 -0.54 -8.34
C ALA A 87 10.26 -0.69 -7.02
N TYR A 88 10.76 -0.12 -5.91
CA TYR A 88 10.05 -0.16 -4.63
C TYR A 88 8.73 0.61 -4.66
N LYS A 89 8.71 1.82 -5.21
CA LYS A 89 7.47 2.61 -5.38
C LYS A 89 6.44 1.85 -6.21
N GLN A 90 6.87 1.21 -7.30
CA GLN A 90 5.98 0.40 -8.13
C GLN A 90 5.39 -0.78 -7.36
N ARG A 91 6.22 -1.56 -6.65
CA ARG A 91 5.74 -2.69 -5.83
C ARG A 91 4.73 -2.26 -4.77
N ILE A 92 5.00 -1.14 -4.11
CA ILE A 92 4.07 -0.57 -3.13
C ILE A 92 2.75 -0.16 -3.80
N GLN A 93 2.82 0.52 -4.95
CA GLN A 93 1.62 0.94 -5.68
C GLN A 93 0.77 -0.26 -6.13
N TRP A 94 1.40 -1.32 -6.64
CA TRP A 94 0.71 -2.57 -6.99
C TRP A 94 -0.02 -3.16 -5.79
N LYS A 95 0.62 -3.20 -4.62
CA LYS A 95 -0.01 -3.72 -3.41
C LYS A 95 -1.17 -2.83 -2.93
N ILE A 96 -1.03 -1.51 -2.99
CA ILE A 96 -2.13 -0.58 -2.71
C ILE A 96 -3.32 -0.87 -3.62
N ASN A 97 -3.10 -0.96 -4.95
CA ASN A 97 -4.17 -1.22 -5.90
C ASN A 97 -4.90 -2.54 -5.61
N SER A 98 -4.15 -3.60 -5.25
CA SER A 98 -4.74 -4.88 -4.83
C SER A 98 -5.64 -4.72 -3.60
N LEU A 99 -5.18 -4.01 -2.57
CA LEU A 99 -5.96 -3.78 -1.36
C LEU A 99 -7.19 -2.90 -1.61
N GLU A 100 -7.13 -1.98 -2.58
CA GLU A 100 -8.29 -1.18 -2.99
C GLU A 100 -9.36 -2.01 -3.71
N ILE A 101 -8.94 -3.04 -4.46
CA ILE A 101 -9.85 -4.04 -5.03
C ILE A 101 -10.52 -4.83 -3.88
N ASP A 102 -9.74 -5.29 -2.90
CA ASP A 102 -10.27 -6.01 -1.73
C ASP A 102 -11.28 -5.14 -0.96
N ARG A 103 -10.98 -3.85 -0.78
CA ARG A 103 -11.90 -2.87 -0.18
C ARG A 103 -13.20 -2.73 -0.97
N THR A 104 -13.12 -2.74 -2.30
CA THR A 104 -14.31 -2.66 -3.17
C THR A 104 -15.20 -3.89 -3.00
N VAL A 105 -14.59 -5.08 -2.95
CA VAL A 105 -15.31 -6.34 -2.68
C VAL A 105 -15.97 -6.28 -1.30
N LEU A 106 -15.23 -5.85 -0.28
CA LEU A 106 -15.74 -5.76 1.08
C LEU A 106 -16.91 -4.77 1.21
N ASN A 107 -16.86 -3.63 0.52
CA ASN A 107 -17.97 -2.68 0.46
C ASN A 107 -19.22 -3.29 -0.19
N ALA A 108 -19.05 -4.10 -1.24
CA ALA A 108 -20.17 -4.83 -1.84
C ALA A 108 -20.78 -5.82 -0.85
N VAL A 109 -19.96 -6.58 -0.12
CA VAL A 109 -20.39 -7.49 0.96
C VAL A 109 -21.12 -6.73 2.07
N SER A 110 -20.62 -5.55 2.47
CA SER A 110 -21.31 -4.68 3.43
C SER A 110 -22.70 -4.26 2.96
N GLY A 111 -22.85 -3.95 1.67
CA GLY A 111 -24.16 -3.65 1.07
C GLY A 111 -25.13 -4.83 1.15
N LEU A 112 -24.64 -6.05 0.89
CA LEU A 112 -25.44 -7.27 1.02
C LEU A 112 -25.86 -7.55 2.48
N ALA A 113 -24.97 -7.27 3.44
CA ALA A 113 -25.29 -7.41 4.86
C ALA A 113 -26.41 -6.45 5.28
N HIS A 114 -26.39 -5.21 4.80
CA HIS A 114 -27.46 -4.23 5.06
C HIS A 114 -28.80 -4.62 4.41
N GLU A 115 -28.77 -5.28 3.26
CA GLU A 115 -29.97 -5.83 2.63
C GLU A 115 -30.54 -7.00 3.45
N ALA A 116 -29.67 -7.87 3.97
CA ALA A 116 -30.08 -8.94 4.86
C ALA A 116 -30.69 -8.40 6.17
N ASP A 117 -30.18 -7.30 6.73
CA ASP A 117 -30.81 -6.64 7.89
C ASP A 117 -32.24 -6.17 7.58
N LYS A 118 -32.50 -5.66 6.37
CA LYS A 118 -33.84 -5.26 5.93
C LYS A 118 -34.77 -6.46 5.83
N LEU A 119 -34.32 -7.56 5.24
CA LEU A 119 -35.11 -8.80 5.12
C LEU A 119 -35.42 -9.38 6.50
N LEU A 120 -34.46 -9.37 7.42
CA LEU A 120 -34.68 -9.77 8.82
C LEU A 120 -35.76 -8.93 9.50
N ALA A 121 -35.82 -7.63 9.20
CA ALA A 121 -36.84 -6.72 9.74
C ALA A 121 -38.24 -6.95 9.15
N VAL A 122 -38.36 -7.53 7.96
CA VAL A 122 -39.66 -7.85 7.32
C VAL A 122 -40.32 -9.08 7.95
N GLY A 123 -39.54 -10.03 8.49
CA GLY A 123 -40.06 -11.18 9.23
C GLY A 123 -40.30 -12.44 8.38
N GLU A 124 -41.33 -13.22 8.74
CA GLU A 124 -41.49 -14.62 8.29
C GLU A 124 -41.47 -14.85 6.78
N ASP A 125 -42.08 -13.94 6.01
CA ASP A 125 -42.20 -14.06 4.56
C ASP A 125 -40.85 -13.95 3.81
N ALA A 126 -39.80 -13.46 4.48
CA ALA A 126 -38.49 -13.22 3.88
C ALA A 126 -37.38 -14.18 4.38
N PHE A 127 -37.71 -15.17 5.22
CA PHE A 127 -36.66 -15.99 5.87
C PHE A 127 -35.87 -16.89 4.93
N GLU A 128 -36.48 -17.41 3.86
CA GLU A 128 -35.77 -18.23 2.87
C GLU A 128 -34.73 -17.39 2.10
N GLU A 129 -35.13 -16.19 1.66
CA GLU A 129 -34.23 -15.25 0.99
C GLU A 129 -33.12 -14.74 1.92
N LEU A 130 -33.46 -14.46 3.18
CA LEU A 130 -32.50 -14.08 4.21
C LEU A 130 -31.44 -15.15 4.45
N GLY A 131 -31.85 -16.42 4.55
CA GLY A 131 -30.94 -17.55 4.73
C GLY A 131 -29.93 -17.65 3.59
N ASN A 132 -30.42 -17.59 2.35
CA ASN A 132 -29.57 -17.61 1.16
C ASN A 132 -28.57 -16.44 1.13
N ARG A 133 -28.99 -15.24 1.56
CA ARG A 133 -28.10 -14.06 1.61
C ARG A 133 -27.02 -14.18 2.67
N ILE A 134 -27.36 -14.69 3.85
CA ILE A 134 -26.40 -14.95 4.94
C ILE A 134 -25.37 -16.00 4.53
N ASP A 135 -25.78 -17.05 3.82
CA ASP A 135 -24.85 -18.08 3.34
C ASP A 135 -23.90 -17.55 2.26
N ASP A 136 -24.37 -16.72 1.33
CA ASP A 136 -23.50 -16.02 0.36
C ASP A 136 -22.51 -15.08 1.06
N LEU A 137 -22.97 -14.32 2.06
CA LEU A 137 -22.11 -13.47 2.88
C LEU A 137 -21.02 -14.26 3.60
N LYS A 138 -21.36 -15.40 4.22
CA LYS A 138 -20.39 -16.26 4.89
C LYS A 138 -19.33 -16.76 3.93
N ARG A 139 -19.71 -17.25 2.75
CA ARG A 139 -18.76 -17.76 1.73
C ARG A 139 -17.78 -16.71 1.23
N ARG A 140 -18.13 -15.42 1.31
CA ARG A 140 -17.27 -14.32 0.86
C ARG A 140 -16.34 -13.79 1.95
N LEU A 141 -16.68 -14.00 3.21
CA LEU A 141 -15.96 -13.47 4.37
C LEU A 141 -15.08 -14.49 5.08
N PHE A 142 -15.47 -15.76 5.03
CA PHE A 142 -14.82 -16.89 5.70
C PHE A 142 -14.47 -17.98 4.69
#